data_AF-A0A108U8C2-F1
#
_entry.id   AF-A0A108U8C2-F1
#
_cell.length_a   1.000
_cell.length_b   1.000
_cell.length_c   1.000
_cell.angle_alpha   90.00
_cell.angle_beta   90.00
_cell.angle_gamma   90.00
#
_symmetry.space_group_name_H-M   'P 1'
#
loop_
_entity.id
_entity.type
_entity.pdbx_description
1 polymer ?
#
loop_
_entity_poly.entity_id
_entity_poly.type
_entity_poly.pdbx_seq_one_letter_code
_entity_poly.pdbx_strand_id
1 'polypeptide(L)'
;MYILVRDDIPLGFAMVAVAHASLAGYLKFRDTPEVARWLDGPFFKAVCKVNATEFDNAKQVADHVVLTESALDGREVAIVFKPREEWPKMFKFLRLYREAPAIA
;
A
#
# COMPACT_ATOMS: atom_id res chain seq x y z
N MET A 1 -3.22 -7.81 -1.56
CA MET A 1 -2.20 -6.96 -0.89
C MET A 1 -2.68 -5.51 -0.94
N TYR A 2 -2.59 -4.76 0.14
CA TYR A 2 -2.85 -3.31 0.12
C TYR A 2 -1.54 -2.53 0.11
N ILE A 3 -1.51 -1.47 -0.70
CA ILE A 3 -0.47 -0.45 -0.74
C ILE A 3 -1.17 0.90 -0.58
N LEU A 4 -0.85 1.63 0.48
CA LEU A 4 -1.41 2.96 0.74
C LEU A 4 -0.33 3.99 0.46
N VAL A 5 -0.63 4.94 -0.42
CA VAL A 5 0.26 6.03 -0.78
C VAL A 5 -0.31 7.31 -0.19
N ARG A 6 0.54 8.13 0.43
CA ARG A 6 0.07 9.43 0.92
C ARG A 6 -0.41 10.30 -0.25
N ASP A 7 -1.51 11.01 -0.05
CA ASP A 7 -2.13 11.83 -1.09
C ASP A 7 -1.38 13.12 -1.43
N ASP A 8 -0.40 13.47 -0.60
CA ASP A 8 0.51 14.61 -0.76
C ASP A 8 1.84 14.27 -1.47
N ILE A 9 1.95 13.07 -2.07
CA ILE A 9 3.13 12.64 -2.83
C ILE A 9 2.93 12.89 -4.32
N PRO A 10 3.89 13.55 -5.01
CA PRO A 10 3.80 13.79 -6.45
C PRO A 10 3.69 12.47 -7.23
N LEU A 11 2.94 12.47 -8.32
CA LEU A 11 2.60 11.27 -9.08
C LEU A 11 3.82 10.42 -9.46
N GLY A 12 4.90 11.05 -9.95
CA GLY A 12 6.13 10.34 -10.32
C GLY A 12 6.73 9.53 -9.17
N PHE A 13 6.84 10.15 -7.99
CA PHE A 13 7.29 9.47 -6.77
C PHE A 13 6.30 8.42 -6.28
N ALA A 14 4.99 8.70 -6.38
CA ALA A 14 3.95 7.74 -6.00
C ALA A 14 4.05 6.43 -6.81
N MET A 15 4.30 6.50 -8.12
CA MET A 15 4.43 5.30 -8.96
C MET A 15 5.64 4.46 -8.56
N VAL A 16 6.80 5.11 -8.34
CA VAL A 16 8.02 4.44 -7.88
C VAL A 16 7.82 3.84 -6.48
N ALA A 17 7.19 4.59 -5.57
CA ALA A 17 6.88 4.15 -4.23
C ALA A 17 5.99 2.89 -4.25
N VAL A 18 4.97 2.81 -5.12
CA VAL A 18 4.12 1.61 -5.26
C VAL A 18 4.92 0.39 -5.73
N ALA A 19 5.84 0.57 -6.70
CA ALA A 19 6.69 -0.51 -7.18
C ALA A 19 7.63 -1.02 -6.07
N HIS A 20 8.30 -0.10 -5.36
CA HIS A 20 9.11 -0.43 -4.19
C HIS A 20 8.28 -1.11 -3.10
N ALA A 21 7.04 -0.66 -2.88
CA ALA A 21 6.15 -1.20 -1.85
C ALA A 21 5.83 -2.67 -2.12
N SER A 22 5.46 -2.99 -3.36
CA SER A 22 5.20 -4.38 -3.75
C SER A 22 6.41 -5.28 -3.52
N LEU A 23 7.62 -4.82 -3.91
CA LEU A 23 8.84 -5.60 -3.75
C LEU A 23 9.25 -5.74 -2.28
N ALA A 24 9.25 -4.65 -1.51
CA ALA A 24 9.60 -4.66 -0.09
C ALA A 24 8.63 -5.54 0.72
N GLY A 25 7.33 -5.45 0.43
CA GLY A 25 6.32 -6.31 1.03
C GLY A 25 6.55 -7.79 0.69
N TYR A 26 6.82 -8.11 -0.57
CA TYR A 26 7.18 -9.48 -0.96
C TYR A 26 8.43 -9.96 -0.23
N LEU A 27 9.54 -9.23 -0.29
CA LEU A 27 10.81 -9.64 0.33
C LEU A 27 10.69 -9.88 1.83
N LYS A 28 9.91 -9.06 2.55
CA LYS A 28 9.70 -9.22 3.99
C LYS A 28 8.83 -10.43 4.34
N PHE A 29 7.85 -10.75 3.50
CA PHE A 29 6.81 -11.75 3.83
C PHE A 29 6.80 -12.99 2.91
N ARG A 30 7.78 -13.15 2.02
CA ARG A 30 7.79 -14.19 0.97
C ARG A 30 7.65 -15.62 1.48
N ASP A 31 8.13 -15.86 2.70
CA ASP A 31 8.16 -17.20 3.30
C ASP A 31 6.87 -17.51 4.09
N THR A 32 5.87 -16.62 4.09
CA THR A 32 4.58 -16.88 4.76
C THR A 32 3.58 -17.60 3.84
N PRO A 33 2.71 -18.47 4.38
CA PRO A 33 1.72 -19.18 3.58
C PRO A 33 0.71 -18.25 2.91
N GLU A 34 0.40 -17.09 3.49
CA GLU A 34 -0.48 -16.10 2.87
C GLU A 34 0.11 -15.52 1.59
N VAL A 35 1.43 -15.31 1.53
CA VAL A 35 2.08 -14.86 0.29
C VAL A 35 2.08 -15.97 -0.76
N ALA A 36 2.37 -17.21 -0.38
CA ALA A 36 2.28 -18.35 -1.29
C ALA A 36 0.87 -18.51 -1.89
N ARG A 37 -0.18 -18.49 -1.06
CA ARG A 37 -1.58 -18.54 -1.52
C ARG A 37 -1.97 -17.34 -2.38
N TRP A 38 -1.49 -16.15 -2.03
CA TRP A 38 -1.77 -14.95 -2.80
C TRP A 38 -1.11 -14.98 -4.19
N LEU A 39 0.10 -15.55 -4.29
CA LEU A 39 0.81 -15.76 -5.56
C LEU A 39 0.14 -16.82 -6.44
N ASP A 40 -0.32 -17.92 -5.86
CA ASP A 40 -1.01 -19.02 -6.56
C ASP A 40 -2.47 -18.67 -6.92
N GLY A 41 -3.04 -17.69 -6.21
CA GLY A 41 -4.40 -17.21 -6.41
C GLY A 41 -4.49 -15.92 -7.23
N PRO A 42 -5.36 -14.96 -6.84
CA PRO A 42 -5.68 -13.80 -7.68
C PRO A 42 -4.55 -12.78 -7.82
N PHE A 43 -3.49 -12.88 -7.00
CA PHE A 43 -2.34 -11.97 -6.97
C PHE A 43 -2.70 -10.46 -6.90
N PHE A 44 -3.91 -10.15 -6.43
CA PHE A 44 -4.51 -8.82 -6.46
C PHE A 44 -3.82 -7.84 -5.52
N LYS A 45 -3.69 -6.60 -6.00
CA LYS A 45 -3.20 -5.46 -5.24
C LYS A 45 -4.23 -4.35 -5.28
N ALA A 46 -4.55 -3.80 -4.11
CA ALA A 46 -5.30 -2.55 -3.99
C ALA A 46 -4.30 -1.44 -3.67
N VAL A 47 -4.22 -0.44 -4.55
CA VAL A 47 -3.47 0.79 -4.29
C VAL A 47 -4.47 1.86 -3.88
N CYS A 48 -4.24 2.51 -2.76
CA CYS A 48 -5.13 3.54 -2.21
C CYS A 48 -4.37 4.85 -1.98
N LYS A 49 -5.08 5.97 -2.10
CA LYS A 49 -4.62 7.28 -1.61
C LYS A 49 -5.12 7.47 -0.18
N VAL A 50 -4.22 7.85 0.71
CA VAL A 50 -4.55 8.12 2.12
C VAL A 50 -4.01 9.47 2.56
N ASN A 51 -4.76 10.18 3.39
CA ASN A 51 -4.26 11.39 4.05
C ASN A 51 -3.32 11.03 5.21
N ALA A 52 -2.75 12.05 5.87
CA ALA A 52 -1.83 11.84 6.99
C ALA A 52 -2.43 11.01 8.14
N THR A 53 -3.66 11.34 8.56
CA THR A 53 -4.36 10.64 9.65
C THR A 53 -4.64 9.17 9.31
N GLU A 54 -5.10 8.89 8.09
CA GLU A 54 -5.33 7.53 7.60
C GLU A 54 -4.02 6.74 7.53
N PHE A 55 -2.93 7.37 7.10
CA PHE A 55 -1.61 6.77 7.04
C PHE A 55 -1.09 6.41 8.43
N ASP A 56 -1.22 7.31 9.40
CA ASP A 56 -0.82 7.08 10.79
C ASP A 56 -1.65 5.97 11.47
N ASN A 57 -2.96 5.95 11.22
CA ASN A 57 -3.82 4.85 11.67
C ASN A 57 -3.43 3.51 11.03
N ALA A 58 -3.06 3.52 9.74
CA ALA A 58 -2.66 2.31 9.03
C ALA A 58 -1.37 1.70 9.59
N LYS A 59 -0.45 2.51 10.13
CA LYS A 59 0.76 2.03 10.85
C LYS A 59 0.44 1.19 12.09
N GLN A 60 -0.76 1.30 12.66
CA GLN A 60 -1.19 0.47 13.79
C GLN A 60 -1.61 -0.96 13.38
N VAL A 61 -1.74 -1.23 12.07
CA VAL A 61 -2.14 -2.54 11.57
C VAL A 61 -0.91 -3.41 11.38
N ALA A 62 -0.91 -4.60 11.98
CA ALA A 62 0.22 -5.52 11.92
C ALA A 62 0.61 -5.95 10.50
N ASP A 63 1.82 -6.50 10.37
CA ASP A 63 2.38 -7.05 9.13
C ASP A 63 2.46 -6.04 7.99
N HIS A 64 3.17 -4.95 8.23
CA HIS A 64 3.39 -3.89 7.24
C HIS A 64 4.88 -3.53 7.05
N VAL A 65 5.14 -2.74 6.01
CA VAL A 65 6.41 -2.06 5.75
C VAL A 65 6.11 -0.62 5.39
N VAL A 66 6.75 0.32 6.08
CA VAL A 66 6.72 1.74 5.73
C VAL A 66 7.90 2.05 4.81
N LEU A 67 7.63 2.82 3.77
CA LEU A 67 8.62 3.22 2.77
C LEU A 67 8.89 4.70 2.89
N THR A 68 10.17 5.05 2.79
CA THR A 68 10.65 6.43 2.74
C THR A 68 11.26 6.75 1.39
N GLU A 69 11.27 8.04 1.03
CA GLU A 69 11.90 8.54 -0.20
C GLU A 69 12.99 9.55 0.12
N SER A 70 14.23 9.22 -0.25
CA SER A 70 15.41 10.07 -0.05
C SER A 70 15.35 11.39 -0.79
N ALA A 71 14.75 11.42 -1.99
CA ALA A 71 14.56 12.65 -2.76
C ALA A 71 13.52 13.61 -2.12
N LEU A 72 12.81 13.15 -1.09
CA LEU A 72 11.85 13.89 -0.29
C LEU A 72 12.30 13.93 1.18
N ASP A 73 13.60 14.08 1.43
CA ASP A 73 14.21 14.20 2.77
C ASP A 73 13.89 13.03 3.72
N GLY A 74 13.77 11.81 3.17
CA GLY A 74 13.47 10.61 3.95
C GLY A 74 12.03 10.52 4.43
N ARG A 75 11.13 11.32 3.85
CA ARG A 75 9.70 11.30 4.18
C ARG A 75 9.07 9.93 3.94
N GLU A 76 8.19 9.50 4.83
CA GLU A 76 7.32 8.33 4.60
C GLU A 76 6.38 8.61 3.43
N VAL A 77 6.39 7.77 2.39
CA VAL A 77 5.63 7.98 1.16
C VAL A 77 4.54 6.94 0.93
N ALA A 78 4.77 5.71 1.38
CA ALA A 78 3.86 4.59 1.20
C ALA A 78 3.97 3.58 2.34
N ILE A 79 2.94 2.78 2.51
CA ILE A 79 2.90 1.63 3.42
C ILE A 79 2.30 0.44 2.68
N VAL A 80 2.96 -0.72 2.76
CA VAL A 80 2.48 -1.98 2.20
C VAL A 80 2.18 -2.96 3.32
N PHE A 81 1.18 -3.80 3.09
CA PHE A 81 0.76 -4.82 4.04
C PHE A 81 0.90 -6.21 3.45
N LYS A 82 1.30 -7.18 4.28
CA LYS A 82 1.22 -8.61 3.93
C LYS A 82 -0.17 -8.95 3.39
N PRO A 83 -0.29 -9.75 2.32
CA PRO A 83 -1.57 -10.27 1.87
C PRO A 83 -2.31 -10.97 3.02
N ARG A 84 -3.63 -10.75 3.09
CA ARG A 84 -4.54 -11.40 4.04
C ARG A 84 -5.92 -11.52 3.41
N GLU A 85 -6.67 -12.49 3.89
CA GLU A 85 -8.04 -12.77 3.49
C GLU A 85 -9.00 -11.71 4.06
N GLU A 86 -8.89 -11.45 5.36
CA GLU A 86 -9.71 -10.46 6.07
C GLU A 86 -8.92 -9.19 6.39
N TRP A 87 -9.53 -8.03 6.09
CA TRP A 87 -8.96 -6.73 6.37
C TRP A 87 -9.76 -5.97 7.43
N PRO A 88 -9.10 -5.14 8.26
CA PRO A 88 -9.80 -4.21 9.14
C PRO A 88 -10.82 -3.38 8.36
N LYS A 89 -11.98 -3.12 8.98
CA LYS A 89 -13.14 -2.47 8.33
C LYS A 89 -12.77 -1.17 7.60
N MET A 90 -11.82 -0.38 8.14
CA MET A 90 -11.35 0.86 7.53
C MET A 90 -10.83 0.68 6.09
N PHE A 91 -10.20 -0.45 5.76
CA PHE A 91 -9.58 -0.69 4.44
C PHE A 91 -10.62 -0.70 3.31
N LYS A 92 -11.85 -1.13 3.62
CA LYS A 92 -12.96 -1.15 2.66
C LYS A 92 -13.43 0.24 2.24
N PHE A 93 -13.10 1.26 3.02
CA PHE A 93 -13.50 2.65 2.76
C PHE A 93 -12.35 3.52 2.25
N LEU A 94 -11.15 2.95 2.10
CA LEU A 94 -10.01 3.70 1.58
C LEU A 94 -10.23 4.03 0.10
N ARG A 95 -9.93 5.27 -0.27
CA ARG A 95 -10.04 5.75 -1.65
C ARG A 95 -9.01 5.05 -2.52
N LEU A 96 -9.45 4.32 -3.54
CA LEU A 96 -8.54 3.74 -4.54
C LEU A 96 -7.72 4.82 -5.25
N TYR A 97 -6.45 4.51 -5.51
CA TYR A 97 -5.55 5.32 -6.32
C TYR A 97 -5.91 5.12 -7.79
N ARG A 98 -6.96 5.81 -8.22
CA ARG A 98 -7.44 5.84 -9.59
C ARG A 98 -7.89 7.26 -9.95
N GLU A 99 -8.07 7.51 -11.23
CA GLU A 99 -8.76 8.71 -11.67
C GLU A 99 -10.19 8.73 -11.12
N ALA A 100 -10.72 9.92 -10.85
CA ALA A 100 -12.15 10.06 -10.63
C ALA A 100 -12.87 9.55 -11.89
N PRO A 101 -14.02 8.87 -11.76
CA PRO A 101 -14.81 8.52 -12.93
C PRO A 101 -15.02 9.80 -13.75
N ALA A 102 -14.75 9.75 -15.05
CA ALA A 102 -15.14 10.84 -15.93
C ALA A 102 -16.64 11.07 -15.72
N ILE A 103 -17.03 12.32 -15.45
CA ILE A 103 -18.43 12.69 -15.45
C ILE A 103 -18.88 12.53 -16.90
N ALA A 104 -19.73 11.53 -17.14
CA ALA A 104 -20.32 11.26 -18.46
C ALA A 104 -21.31 12.37 -18.84
#